data_AF-A0A9P8WF93-F1
#
_entry.id   AF-A0A9P8WF93-F1
#
_cell.length_a   1.000
_cell.length_b   1.000
_cell.length_c   1.000
_cell.angle_alpha   90.00
_cell.angle_beta   90.00
_cell.angle_gamma   90.00
#
_symmetry.space_group_name_H-M   'P 1'
#
loop_
_entity.id
_entity.type
_entity.pdbx_description
1 polymer ?
#
loop_
_entity_poly.entity_id
_entity_poly.type
_entity_poly.pdbx_seq_one_letter_code
_entity_poly.pdbx_strand_id
1 'polypeptide(L)'
;MAWPLFAALGGSLVAFIPAIISAPFLSLLGFGSAGVGAGTFAAWIHAIIGNVIPGSLFAIFQSAGALGYGLGIVNGVIQCVGAAFAFAVGSWALLF
;
A
#
# COMPACT_ATOMS: atom_id res chain seq x y z
N MET A 1 12.07 -15.38 -24.09
CA MET A 1 12.46 -14.42 -23.05
C MET A 1 11.25 -14.21 -22.13
N ALA A 2 11.06 -15.03 -21.09
CA ALA A 2 9.79 -15.11 -20.35
C ALA A 2 9.69 -14.20 -19.10
N TRP A 3 10.82 -13.65 -18.63
CA TRP A 3 10.89 -12.78 -17.45
C TRP A 3 9.84 -11.65 -17.40
N PRO A 4 9.61 -10.86 -18.46
CA PRO A 4 8.65 -9.75 -18.38
C PRO A 4 7.20 -10.23 -18.21
N LEU A 5 6.87 -11.46 -18.65
CA LEU A 5 5.57 -12.05 -18.40
C LEU A 5 5.37 -12.36 -16.91
N PHE A 6 6.41 -12.88 -16.23
CA PHE A 6 6.38 -13.09 -14.78
C PHE A 6 6.23 -11.78 -14.01
N ALA A 7 6.90 -10.72 -14.46
CA ALA A 7 6.76 -9.39 -13.87
C ALA A 7 5.34 -8.81 -14.06
N ALA A 8 4.76 -8.95 -15.25
CA ALA A 8 3.39 -8.53 -15.52
C ALA A 8 2.37 -9.28 -14.64
N LEU A 9 2.52 -10.60 -14.50
CA LEU A 9 1.70 -11.42 -13.59
C LEU A 9 1.82 -10.97 -12.13
N GLY A 10 3.02 -10.60 -11.68
CA GLY A 10 3.24 -10.02 -10.37
C GLY A 10 2.44 -8.72 -10.17
N GLY A 11 2.45 -7.82 -11.16
CA GLY A 11 1.61 -6.62 -11.15
C GLY A 11 0.12 -6.92 -11.08
N SER A 12 -0.35 -7.90 -11.85
CA SER A 12 -1.75 -8.34 -11.84
C SER A 12 -2.16 -8.90 -10.48
N LEU A 13 -1.30 -9.69 -9.84
CA LEU A 13 -1.57 -10.22 -8.49
C LEU A 13 -1.75 -9.10 -7.47
N VAL A 14 -0.88 -8.08 -7.50
CA VAL A 14 -0.99 -6.89 -6.64
C VAL A 14 -2.28 -6.11 -6.93
N ALA A 15 -2.71 -6.07 -8.19
CA ALA A 15 -3.96 -5.41 -8.59
C ALA A 15 -5.22 -6.13 -8.06
N PHE A 16 -5.24 -7.46 -8.04
CA PHE A 16 -6.39 -8.21 -7.56
C PHE A 16 -6.39 -8.44 -6.06
N ILE A 17 -5.20 -8.54 -5.45
CA ILE A 17 -5.03 -8.85 -4.03
C ILE A 17 -4.15 -7.77 -3.37
N PRO A 18 -4.63 -6.52 -3.25
CA PRO A 18 -3.83 -5.42 -2.71
C PRO A 18 -3.41 -5.65 -1.24
N ALA A 19 -4.14 -6.50 -0.52
CA ALA A 19 -3.85 -6.88 0.86
C ALA A 19 -2.46 -7.48 1.07
N ILE A 20 -1.88 -8.12 0.03
CA ILE A 20 -0.52 -8.68 0.12
C ILE A 20 0.55 -7.59 0.28
N ILE A 21 0.24 -6.35 -0.10
CA ILE A 21 1.13 -5.19 0.04
C ILE A 21 0.68 -4.31 1.20
N SER A 22 -0.62 -4.01 1.33
CA SER A 22 -1.08 -3.06 2.35
C SER A 22 -0.84 -3.55 3.78
N ALA A 23 -1.04 -4.84 4.06
CA ALA A 23 -0.82 -5.40 5.40
C ALA A 23 0.64 -5.32 5.86
N PRO A 24 1.64 -5.84 5.10
CA PRO A 24 3.04 -5.71 5.51
C PRO A 24 3.52 -4.25 5.46
N PHE A 25 3.01 -3.43 4.55
CA PHE A 25 3.35 -2.01 4.47
C PHE A 25 2.91 -1.24 5.72
N LEU A 26 1.65 -1.39 6.15
CA LEU A 26 1.12 -0.73 7.34
C LEU A 26 1.82 -1.24 8.60
N SER A 27 2.07 -2.55 8.69
CA SER A 27 2.81 -3.16 9.79
C SER A 27 4.24 -2.62 9.90
N LEU A 28 4.96 -2.50 8.78
CA LEU A 28 6.33 -1.96 8.75
C LEU A 28 6.39 -0.49 9.19
N LEU A 29 5.39 0.30 8.81
CA LEU A 29 5.27 1.69 9.27
C LEU A 29 4.91 1.79 10.76
N GLY A 30 4.33 0.72 11.33
CA GLY A 30 3.90 0.66 12.72
C GLY A 30 2.43 0.99 12.94
N PHE A 31 1.61 0.94 11.89
CA PHE A 31 0.16 1.03 12.00
C PHE A 31 -0.44 -0.37 12.21
N GLY A 32 -1.24 -0.52 13.25
CA GLY A 32 -1.96 -1.76 13.58
C GLY A 32 -3.35 -1.48 14.14
N SER A 33 -4.01 -2.55 14.62
CA SER A 33 -5.39 -2.49 15.13
C SER A 33 -5.55 -1.61 16.37
N ALA A 34 -4.51 -1.52 17.20
CA ALA A 34 -4.45 -0.63 18.36
C ALA A 34 -4.05 0.83 18.00
N GLY A 35 -3.87 1.13 16.70
CA GLY A 35 -3.39 2.43 16.22
C GLY A 35 -1.88 2.40 15.93
N VAL A 36 -1.16 3.40 16.44
CA VAL A 36 0.27 3.59 16.16
C VAL A 36 1.10 2.89 17.24
N GLY A 37 1.95 1.93 16.83
CA GLY A 37 2.82 1.21 17.76
C GLY A 37 3.91 2.11 18.37
N ALA A 38 4.21 1.92 19.65
CA ALA A 38 5.28 2.66 20.33
C ALA A 38 6.66 2.34 19.72
N GLY A 39 7.51 3.35 19.55
CA GLY A 39 8.85 3.20 18.99
C GLY A 39 8.90 2.88 17.49
N THR A 40 7.77 3.00 16.78
CA THR A 40 7.69 2.77 15.33
C THR A 40 7.96 4.04 14.54
N PHE A 41 8.14 3.89 13.22
CA PHE A 41 8.30 5.02 12.32
C PHE A 41 7.07 5.96 12.33
N ALA A 42 5.86 5.40 12.40
CA ALA A 42 4.64 6.17 12.55
C ALA A 42 4.61 6.97 13.87
N ALA A 43 5.14 6.43 14.98
CA ALA A 43 5.25 7.19 16.23
C ALA A 43 6.24 8.36 16.12
N TRP A 44 7.35 8.15 15.40
CA TRP A 44 8.32 9.21 15.13
C TRP A 44 7.72 10.34 14.28
N ILE A 45 7.00 9.98 13.21
CA ILE A 45 6.26 10.96 12.40
C ILE A 45 5.22 11.69 13.26
N HIS A 46 4.45 10.97 14.07
CA HIS A 46 3.43 11.56 14.96
C HIS A 46 4.03 12.60 15.91
N ALA A 47 5.23 12.31 16.45
CA ALA A 47 5.94 13.24 17.32
C ALA A 47 6.38 14.54 16.60
N ILE A 48 6.66 14.48 15.29
CA ILE A 48 7.04 15.65 14.48
C ILE A 48 5.81 16.46 14.07
N ILE A 49 4.75 15.80 13.59
CA ILE A 49 3.55 16.48 13.09
C ILE A 49 2.66 17.00 14.22
N GLY A 50 2.75 16.40 15.41
CA GLY A 50 1.90 16.73 16.55
C GLY A 50 0.44 16.30 16.30
N ASN A 51 -0.47 17.27 16.27
CA ASN A 51 -1.90 16.96 16.13
C ASN A 51 -2.26 16.48 14.72
N VAL A 52 -2.81 15.27 14.63
CA VAL A 52 -3.25 14.66 13.36
C VAL A 52 -4.56 15.31 12.91
N ILE A 53 -4.50 16.01 11.79
CA ILE A 53 -5.69 16.60 11.17
C ILE A 53 -6.57 15.48 10.59
N PRO A 54 -7.89 15.46 10.87
CA PRO A 54 -8.81 14.51 10.25
C PRO A 54 -8.71 14.54 8.72
N GLY A 55 -8.66 13.36 8.10
CA GLY A 55 -8.52 13.23 6.64
C GLY A 55 -7.10 13.42 6.09
N SER A 56 -6.11 13.71 6.94
CA SER A 56 -4.70 13.69 6.54
C SER A 56 -4.23 12.28 6.17
N LEU A 57 -3.11 12.18 5.46
CA LEU A 57 -2.50 10.88 5.10
C LEU A 57 -2.22 10.02 6.35
N PHE A 58 -1.79 10.63 7.44
CA PHE A 58 -1.56 9.92 8.70
C PHE A 58 -2.87 9.34 9.26
N ALA A 59 -3.95 10.12 9.26
CA ALA A 59 -5.27 9.65 9.68
C ALA A 59 -5.79 8.51 8.78
N ILE A 60 -5.54 8.58 7.47
CA ILE A 60 -5.89 7.52 6.51
C ILE A 60 -5.11 6.24 6.85
N PHE A 61 -3.81 6.31 7.08
CA PHE A 61 -3.01 5.11 7.44
C PHE A 61 -3.34 4.56 8.82
N GLN A 62 -3.61 5.42 9.81
CA GLN A 62 -4.07 5.00 11.13
C GLN A 62 -5.43 4.28 11.04
N SER A 63 -6.35 4.82 10.23
CA SER A 63 -7.63 4.15 9.95
C SER A 63 -7.42 2.84 9.19
N ALA A 64 -6.48 2.78 8.24
CA ALA A 64 -6.15 1.57 7.51
C ALA A 64 -5.57 0.46 8.40
N GLY A 65 -4.70 0.82 9.35
CA GLY A 65 -4.16 -0.12 10.35
C GLY A 65 -5.24 -0.72 11.26
N ALA A 66 -6.29 0.06 11.55
CA ALA A 66 -7.48 -0.39 12.27
C ALA A 66 -8.52 -1.13 11.40
N LEU A 67 -8.16 -1.49 10.15
CA LEU A 67 -9.07 -2.09 9.15
C LEU A 67 -10.32 -1.24 8.83
N GLY A 68 -10.22 0.07 9.03
CA GLY A 68 -11.28 1.04 8.74
C GLY A 68 -11.29 1.56 7.30
N TYR A 69 -11.96 2.69 7.08
CA TYR A 69 -12.16 3.28 5.75
C TYR A 69 -10.85 3.56 4.99
N GLY A 70 -9.79 3.93 5.71
CA GLY A 70 -8.47 4.17 5.12
C GLY A 70 -7.90 2.96 4.38
N LEU A 71 -8.28 1.74 4.76
CA LEU A 71 -7.82 0.52 4.09
C LEU A 71 -8.33 0.44 2.64
N GLY A 72 -9.55 0.91 2.38
CA GLY A 72 -10.11 0.99 1.03
C GLY A 72 -9.32 1.96 0.15
N ILE A 73 -8.93 3.12 0.70
CA ILE A 73 -8.08 4.10 -0.01
C ILE A 73 -6.71 3.50 -0.34
N VAL A 74 -6.04 2.92 0.66
CA VAL A 74 -4.71 2.32 0.50
C VAL A 74 -4.74 1.19 -0.52
N ASN A 75 -5.72 0.29 -0.40
CA ASN A 75 -5.88 -0.81 -1.34
C ASN A 75 -6.15 -0.28 -2.75
N GLY A 76 -7.05 0.71 -2.92
CA GLY A 76 -7.34 1.29 -4.24
C GLY A 76 -6.09 1.86 -4.92
N VAL A 77 -5.23 2.58 -4.19
CA VAL A 77 -3.95 3.08 -4.72
C VAL A 77 -3.04 1.91 -5.15
N ILE A 78 -2.90 0.89 -4.31
CA ILE A 78 -2.09 -0.30 -4.62
C ILE A 78 -2.62 -1.03 -5.85
N GLN A 79 -3.94 -1.13 -6.00
CA GLN A 79 -4.57 -1.75 -7.15
C GLN A 79 -4.24 -1.01 -8.45
N CYS A 80 -4.37 0.32 -8.44
CA CYS A 80 -4.04 1.17 -9.59
C CYS A 80 -2.56 1.04 -9.97
N VAL A 81 -1.66 1.04 -9.00
CA VAL A 81 -0.22 0.87 -9.24
C VAL A 81 0.09 -0.50 -9.82
N GLY A 82 -0.45 -1.58 -9.23
CA GLY A 82 -0.28 -2.95 -9.72
C GLY A 82 -0.80 -3.13 -11.15
N ALA A 83 -1.98 -2.57 -11.44
CA ALA A 83 -2.58 -2.64 -12.77
C ALA A 83 -1.77 -1.85 -13.81
N ALA A 84 -1.31 -0.64 -13.48
CA ALA A 84 -0.47 0.17 -14.35
C ALA A 84 0.87 -0.53 -14.66
N PHE A 85 1.49 -1.14 -13.64
CA PHE A 85 2.72 -1.90 -13.81
C PHE A 85 2.51 -3.13 -14.71
N ALA A 86 1.45 -3.91 -14.44
CA ALA A 86 1.11 -5.08 -15.25
C ALA A 86 0.86 -4.70 -16.72
N PHE A 87 0.15 -3.60 -16.96
CA PHE A 87 -0.14 -3.10 -18.30
C PHE A 87 1.14 -2.66 -19.02
N ALA A 88 1.98 -1.85 -18.37
CA ALA A 88 3.20 -1.34 -18.98
C ALA A 88 4.19 -2.47 -19.33
N VAL A 89 4.46 -3.37 -18.38
CA VAL A 89 5.41 -4.47 -18.55
C VAL A 89 4.84 -5.56 -19.46
N GLY A 90 3.54 -5.84 -19.36
CA GLY A 90 2.85 -6.79 -20.22
C GLY A 90 2.83 -6.33 -21.68
N SER A 91 2.53 -5.05 -21.93
CA SER A 91 2.58 -4.47 -23.28
C SER A 91 4.00 -4.55 -23.85
N TRP A 92 5.01 -4.20 -23.05
CA TRP A 92 6.41 -4.34 -23.45
C TRP A 92 6.77 -5.79 -23.80
N ALA A 93 6.32 -6.76 -23.01
CA ALA A 93 6.57 -8.19 -23.25
C ALA A 93 5.97 -8.73 -24.57
N LEU A 94 4.96 -8.07 -25.13
CA LEU A 94 4.34 -8.46 -26.39
C LEU A 94 5.05 -7.88 -27.62
N LEU A 95 5.96 -6.93 -27.42
CA LEU A 95 6.67 -6.20 -28.48
C LEU A 95 8.06 -6.78 -28.81
N PHE A 96 8.56 -7.74 -28.02
CA PHE A 96 9.90 -8.35 -28.14
C PHE A 96 9.86 -9.84 -27.80
#